data_AF-A0A3N5ZEV1-F1
#
_entry.id   AF-A0A3N5ZEV1-F1
#
_cell.length_a   1.000
_cell.length_b   1.000
_cell.length_c   1.000
_cell.angle_alpha   90.00
_cell.angle_beta   90.00
_cell.angle_gamma   90.00
#
_symmetry.space_group_name_H-M   'P 1'
#
loop_
_entity.id
_entity.type
_entity.pdbx_description
1 polymer ?
#
loop_
_entity_poly.entity_id
_entity_poly.type
_entity_poly.pdbx_seq_one_letter_code
_entity_poly.pdbx_strand_id
1 'polypeptide(L)'
;MAELAKLPGVWCTHARKRDGCAIYEERPGSCRSFSCVWLASTIAPDELRPDKIHGVVASTPDGVHLVVHADPAWPEFAHRAMRPFLNPWIKDGTRYYIVLTGKKGMFFG
;
A
#
# COMPACT_ATOMS: atom_id res chain seq x y z
N MET A 1 -8.00 -13.58 -0.73
CA MET A 1 -9.20 -12.98 -1.36
C MET A 1 -9.94 -14.10 -2.07
N ALA A 2 -11.17 -14.42 -1.68
CA ALA A 2 -11.89 -15.60 -2.16
C ALA A 2 -12.10 -15.59 -3.69
N GLU A 3 -12.40 -14.43 -4.28
CA GLU A 3 -12.60 -14.23 -5.73
C GLU A 3 -11.38 -14.63 -6.59
N LEU A 4 -10.17 -14.47 -6.06
CA LEU A 4 -8.91 -14.78 -6.76
C LEU A 4 -8.27 -16.09 -6.28
N ALA A 5 -8.89 -16.80 -5.33
CA ALA A 5 -8.31 -17.94 -4.61
C ALA A 5 -6.87 -17.72 -4.13
N LYS A 6 -6.51 -16.45 -3.86
CA LYS A 6 -5.14 -16.02 -3.59
C LYS A 6 -4.92 -15.83 -2.09
N LEU A 7 -3.84 -16.41 -1.57
CA LEU A 7 -3.38 -16.18 -0.20
C LEU A 7 -2.77 -14.78 -0.02
N PRO A 8 -2.92 -14.15 1.17
CA PRO A 8 -2.24 -12.90 1.50
C PRO A 8 -0.72 -13.02 1.36
N GLY A 9 -0.08 -11.98 0.81
CA GLY A 9 1.38 -11.91 0.65
C GLY A 9 1.98 -12.81 -0.45
N VAL A 10 1.18 -13.65 -1.11
CA VAL A 10 1.63 -14.45 -2.26
C VAL A 10 1.50 -13.61 -3.54
N TRP A 11 2.28 -13.91 -4.58
CA TRP A 11 2.09 -13.27 -5.89
C TRP A 11 0.76 -13.71 -6.53
N CYS A 12 0.11 -12.80 -7.25
CA CYS A 12 -1.07 -13.16 -8.04
C CYS A 12 -0.63 -13.97 -9.26
N THR A 13 -1.36 -15.02 -9.63
CA THR A 13 -1.04 -15.84 -10.83
C THR A 13 -1.13 -15.05 -12.14
N HIS A 14 -1.86 -13.94 -12.16
CA HIS A 14 -1.98 -13.07 -13.32
C HIS A 14 -0.90 -11.97 -13.35
N ALA A 15 -0.09 -11.83 -12.30
CA ALA A 15 0.97 -10.82 -12.28
C ALA A 15 2.13 -11.27 -13.18
N ARG A 16 2.48 -10.44 -14.15
CA ARG A 16 3.67 -10.59 -15.00
C ARG A 16 4.80 -9.75 -14.42
N LYS A 17 5.95 -10.40 -14.26
CA LYS A 17 7.17 -9.72 -13.80
C LYS A 17 7.48 -8.56 -14.75
N ARG A 18 7.54 -7.34 -14.21
CA ARG A 18 7.80 -6.07 -14.92
C ARG A 18 6.69 -5.56 -15.85
N ASP A 19 5.58 -6.29 -16.01
CA ASP A 19 4.53 -5.98 -17.01
C ASP A 19 3.13 -5.77 -16.38
N GLY A 20 3.02 -5.86 -15.06
CA GLY A 20 1.75 -5.66 -14.36
C GLY A 20 0.80 -6.85 -14.48
N CYS A 21 -0.51 -6.60 -14.60
CA CYS A 21 -1.53 -7.65 -14.63
C CYS A 21 -1.80 -8.13 -16.07
N ALA A 22 -1.70 -9.44 -16.32
CA ALA A 22 -1.96 -10.06 -17.63
C ALA A 22 -3.41 -9.91 -18.12
N ILE A 23 -4.35 -9.77 -17.18
CA ILE A 23 -5.80 -9.66 -17.44
C ILE A 23 -6.32 -8.29 -16.98
N TYR A 24 -5.53 -7.22 -17.13
CA TYR A 24 -5.85 -5.94 -16.52
C TYR A 24 -7.25 -5.44 -16.93
N GLU A 25 -7.62 -5.56 -18.21
CA GLU A 25 -8.94 -5.14 -18.70
C GLU A 25 -10.09 -5.99 -18.14
N GLU A 26 -9.84 -7.26 -17.84
CA GLU A 26 -10.80 -8.24 -17.31
C GLU A 26 -10.66 -8.44 -15.79
N ARG A 27 -9.89 -7.58 -15.12
CA ARG A 27 -9.56 -7.77 -13.70
C ARG A 27 -10.81 -7.89 -12.82
N PRO A 28 -10.82 -8.78 -11.81
CA PRO A 28 -12.00 -9.01 -10.97
C PRO A 28 -12.42 -7.78 -10.18
N GLY A 29 -13.64 -7.79 -9.64
CA GLY A 29 -14.24 -6.62 -8.98
C GLY A 29 -13.37 -6.10 -7.83
N SER A 30 -12.81 -7.00 -7.02
CA SER A 30 -11.92 -6.63 -5.93
C SER A 30 -10.59 -6.01 -6.37
N CYS A 31 -10.09 -6.34 -7.57
CA CYS A 31 -8.94 -5.66 -8.16
C CYS A 31 -9.29 -4.27 -8.69
N ARG A 32 -10.54 -4.04 -9.13
CA ARG A 32 -11.00 -2.73 -9.65
C ARG A 32 -11.29 -1.74 -8.53
N SER A 33 -11.78 -2.22 -7.39
CA SER A 33 -12.15 -1.38 -6.26
C SER A 33 -10.96 -0.88 -5.46
N PHE A 34 -9.77 -1.45 -5.66
CA PHE A 34 -8.57 -1.03 -4.99
C PHE A 34 -7.94 0.21 -5.65
N SER A 35 -7.76 1.27 -4.87
CA SER A 35 -6.94 2.43 -5.21
C SER A 35 -6.04 2.75 -4.04
N CYS A 36 -4.73 2.85 -4.27
CA CYS A 36 -3.80 3.34 -3.25
C CYS A 36 -3.98 4.85 -3.05
N VAL A 37 -3.45 5.38 -1.94
CA VAL A 37 -3.56 6.82 -1.62
C VAL A 37 -3.00 7.70 -2.74
N TRP A 38 -1.89 7.29 -3.36
CA TRP A 38 -1.29 8.03 -4.47
C TRP A 38 -2.21 8.09 -5.69
N LEU A 39 -2.90 7.00 -6.02
CA LEU A 39 -3.83 6.96 -7.17
C LEU A 39 -5.17 7.63 -6.85
N ALA A 40 -5.64 7.52 -5.61
CA ALA A 40 -6.94 8.02 -5.18
C ALA A 40 -6.95 9.53 -4.88
N SER A 41 -5.80 10.12 -4.55
CA SER A 41 -5.69 11.52 -4.14
C SER A 41 -5.13 12.40 -5.26
N THR A 42 -5.79 13.52 -5.52
CA THR A 42 -5.34 14.52 -6.50
C THR A 42 -4.16 15.36 -6.01
N ILE A 43 -3.85 15.30 -4.71
CA ILE A 43 -2.80 16.10 -4.05
C ILE A 43 -1.67 15.24 -3.48
N ALA A 44 -1.68 13.92 -3.75
CA ALA A 44 -0.61 13.06 -3.30
C ALA A 44 0.71 13.42 -4.01
N PRO A 45 1.82 13.60 -3.26
CA PRO A 45 3.12 13.86 -3.86
C PRO A 45 3.56 12.72 -4.77
N ASP A 46 4.23 13.04 -5.88
CA ASP A 46 4.79 12.04 -6.80
C ASP A 46 5.90 11.19 -6.15
N GLU A 47 6.48 11.66 -5.04
CA GLU A 47 7.41 10.91 -4.19
C GLU A 47 6.75 9.71 -3.51
N LEU A 48 5.42 9.70 -3.36
CA LEU A 48 4.68 8.58 -2.75
C LEU A 48 4.22 7.53 -3.76
N ARG A 49 4.64 7.65 -5.03
CA ARG A 49 4.31 6.67 -6.06
C ARG A 49 4.86 5.29 -5.68
N PRO A 50 4.10 4.19 -5.86
CA PRO A 50 4.50 2.88 -5.33
C PRO A 50 5.87 2.35 -5.76
N ASP A 51 6.27 2.60 -7.00
CA ASP A 51 7.58 2.20 -7.54
C ASP A 51 8.74 3.03 -6.95
N LYS A 52 8.48 4.22 -6.42
CA LYS A 52 9.51 5.05 -5.78
C LYS A 52 9.74 4.70 -4.33
N ILE A 53 8.69 4.36 -3.58
CA ILE A 53 8.79 4.04 -2.16
C ILE A 53 8.96 2.54 -1.89
N HIS A 54 8.92 1.68 -2.92
CA HIS A 54 8.93 0.22 -2.76
C HIS A 54 7.82 -0.26 -1.80
N GLY A 55 6.61 0.25 -1.99
CA GLY A 55 5.48 -0.04 -1.12
C GLY A 55 4.21 0.66 -1.58
N VAL A 56 3.09 0.31 -0.96
CA VAL A 56 1.78 0.88 -1.26
C VAL A 56 1.16 1.44 0.00
N VAL A 57 0.76 2.71 -0.03
CA VAL A 57 -0.02 3.33 1.04
C VAL A 57 -1.51 3.15 0.74
N ALA A 58 -2.24 2.59 1.68
CA ALA A 58 -3.69 2.41 1.62
C ALA A 58 -4.35 3.03 2.85
N SER A 59 -5.57 3.54 2.70
CA SER A 59 -6.38 3.95 3.84
C SER A 59 -6.99 2.72 4.51
N THR A 60 -7.15 2.78 5.83
CA THR A 60 -7.98 1.83 6.58
C THR A 60 -9.46 2.06 6.27
N PRO A 61 -10.33 1.07 6.54
CA PRO A 61 -11.78 1.21 6.32
C PRO A 61 -12.44 2.37 7.09
N ASP A 62 -11.87 2.77 8.24
CA ASP A 62 -12.33 3.96 8.99
C ASP A 62 -12.03 5.29 8.27
N GLY A 63 -11.17 5.30 7.25
CA GLY A 63 -10.76 6.49 6.51
C GLY A 63 -9.88 7.47 7.30
N VAL A 64 -9.53 7.14 8.54
CA VAL A 64 -8.75 7.98 9.46
C VAL A 64 -7.29 7.55 9.51
N HIS A 65 -7.01 6.25 9.35
CA HIS A 65 -5.67 5.70 9.46
C HIS A 65 -5.11 5.25 8.12
N LEU A 66 -3.79 5.05 8.11
CA LEU A 66 -3.06 4.59 6.93
C LEU A 66 -2.34 3.28 7.21
N VAL A 67 -2.28 2.42 6.21
CA VAL A 67 -1.46 1.21 6.19
C VAL A 67 -0.45 1.32 5.06
N VAL A 68 0.82 1.11 5.39
CA VAL A 68 1.90 1.03 4.41
C VAL A 68 2.24 -0.44 4.21
N HIS A 69 1.88 -0.99 3.06
CA HIS A 69 2.32 -2.32 2.64
C HIS A 69 3.70 -2.20 2.00
N ALA A 70 4.76 -2.46 2.76
CA ALA A 70 6.14 -2.40 2.30
C ALA A 70 6.53 -3.68 1.55
N ASP A 71 7.35 -3.54 0.52
CA ASP A 71 7.97 -4.67 -0.17
C ASP A 71 8.90 -5.42 0.81
N PRO A 72 8.70 -6.73 1.04
CA PRO A 72 9.60 -7.52 1.89
C PRO A 72 11.06 -7.55 1.42
N ALA A 73 11.33 -7.32 0.13
CA ALA A 73 12.69 -7.21 -0.39
C ALA A 73 13.38 -5.89 0.01
N TRP A 74 12.59 -4.87 0.38
CA TRP A 74 13.05 -3.51 0.73
C TRP A 74 12.35 -3.02 2.01
N PRO A 75 12.47 -3.75 3.13
CA PRO A 75 11.57 -3.67 4.28
C PRO A 75 11.51 -2.29 4.95
N GLU A 76 12.60 -1.53 4.90
CA GLU A 76 12.71 -0.21 5.54
C GLU A 76 12.46 0.96 4.58
N PHE A 77 12.41 0.71 3.27
CA PHE A 77 12.44 1.77 2.26
C PHE A 77 11.16 2.60 2.30
N ALA A 78 10.00 1.93 2.26
CA ALA A 78 8.71 2.60 2.31
C ALA A 78 8.54 3.40 3.60
N HIS A 79 8.89 2.83 4.74
CA HIS A 79 8.84 3.51 6.04
C HIS A 79 9.73 4.76 6.06
N ARG A 80 10.99 4.66 5.60
CA ARG A 80 11.91 5.79 5.55
C ARG A 80 11.42 6.89 4.61
N ALA A 81 10.90 6.53 3.44
CA ALA A 81 10.38 7.48 2.45
C ALA A 81 9.11 8.18 2.96
N MET A 82 8.25 7.47 3.70
CA MET A 82 7.00 8.00 4.23
C MET A 82 7.19 8.89 5.46
N ARG A 83 8.22 8.66 6.28
CA ARG A 83 8.48 9.38 7.53
C ARG A 83 8.30 10.92 7.47
N PRO A 84 8.86 11.66 6.49
CA PRO A 84 8.66 13.12 6.41
C PRO A 84 7.20 13.53 6.17
N PHE A 85 6.42 12.71 5.46
CA PHE A 85 5.01 12.96 5.17
C PHE A 85 4.10 12.61 6.36
N LEU A 86 4.52 11.66 7.19
CA LEU A 86 3.73 11.17 8.32
C LEU A 86 3.92 12.00 9.59
N ASN A 87 5.10 12.61 9.79
CA ASN A 87 5.37 13.48 10.94
C ASN A 87 4.32 14.59 11.18
N PRO A 88 3.85 15.34 10.16
CA PRO A 88 2.76 16.30 10.37
C PRO A 88 1.38 15.65 10.53
N TRP A 89 1.19 14.41 10.08
CA TRP A 89 -0.09 13.70 10.09
C TRP A 89 -0.46 13.10 11.45
N ILE A 90 0.53 12.86 12.32
CA ILE A 90 0.39 12.14 13.62
C ILE A 90 0.35 13.12 14.81
N LYS A 91 0.43 14.43 14.56
CA LYS A 91 0.67 15.44 15.60
C LYS A 91 -0.36 15.49 16.75
N ASP A 92 -1.58 15.02 16.54
CA ASP A 92 -2.65 15.04 17.54
C ASP A 92 -2.87 13.70 18.26
N GLY A 93 -2.07 12.66 17.95
CA GLY A 93 -2.20 11.31 18.51
C GLY A 93 -3.51 10.60 18.14
N THR A 94 -4.33 11.20 17.27
CA THR A 94 -5.63 10.66 16.84
C THR A 94 -5.48 9.84 15.56
N ARG A 95 -4.36 10.00 14.84
CA ARG A 95 -4.06 9.28 13.60
C ARG A 95 -2.78 8.47 13.73
N TYR A 96 -2.91 7.16 13.66
CA TYR A 96 -1.79 6.23 13.57
C TYR A 96 -1.60 5.69 12.15
N TYR A 97 -0.44 5.08 11.92
CA TYR A 97 -0.18 4.27 10.74
C TYR A 97 0.51 2.95 11.10
N ILE A 98 0.31 1.94 10.26
CA ILE A 98 0.92 0.61 10.43
C ILE A 98 1.75 0.29 9.20
N VAL A 99 3.01 -0.07 9.40
CA VAL A 99 3.87 -0.62 8.34
C VAL A 99 3.76 -2.14 8.38
N LEU A 100 3.28 -2.73 7.29
CA LEU A 100 3.20 -4.17 7.09
C LEU A 100 4.30 -4.59 6.12
N THR A 101 5.25 -5.40 6.61
CA THR A 101 6.34 -5.98 5.83
C THR A 101 6.21 -7.50 5.87
N GLY A 102 5.68 -8.07 4.79
CA GLY A 102 5.35 -9.50 4.74
C GLY A 102 4.30 -9.87 5.79
N LYS A 103 4.69 -10.68 6.80
CA LYS A 103 3.83 -11.07 7.93
C LYS A 103 4.04 -10.24 9.20
N LYS A 104 4.98 -9.29 9.19
CA LYS A 104 5.30 -8.45 10.36
C LYS A 104 4.60 -7.10 10.23
N GLY A 105 4.05 -6.62 11.34
CA GLY A 105 3.48 -5.29 11.45
C GLY A 105 4.21 -4.45 12.49
N MET A 106 4.41 -3.17 12.20
CA MET A 106 4.95 -2.18 13.13
C MET A 106 3.99 -1.00 13.21
N PHE A 107 3.60 -0.63 14.43
CA PHE A 107 2.61 0.41 14.71
C PHE A 107 3.31 1.71 15.09
N PHE A 108 2.76 2.83 14.62
CA PHE A 108 3.27 4.16 14.90
C PHE A 108 2.09 5.12 15.10
N GLY A 109 2.09 5.87 16.19
CA GLY A 109 1.06 6.85 16.55
C GLY A 109 1.62 7.93 17.46
#